data_AF-A0A9D1H3T6-F1
#
_entry.id   AF-A0A9D1H3T6-F1
#
_cell.length_a   1.000
_cell.length_b   1.000
_cell.length_c   1.000
_cell.angle_alpha   90.00
_cell.angle_beta   90.00
_cell.angle_gamma   90.00
#
_symmetry.space_group_name_H-M   'P 1'
#
loop_
_entity.id
_entity.type
_entity.pdbx_description
1 polymer ?
#
loop_
_entity_poly.entity_id
_entity_poly.type
_entity_poly.pdbx_seq_one_letter_code
_entity_poly.pdbx_strand_id
1 'polypeptide(L)'
;MAEQSLKLAVFDMDGLIFDSERMFMEKLDIVMAKAGYVLTLESYLELLGMNEDSCERVMKKHYGEDYPYRTLSDAARTLFNEDAEKNGLPVKRGIPELLEYLNGRGVKCAVASSTAAKYVKHYLELSGLDKYFYTVVGGDMVQKSKPAPDIFLKACELSGAKPDEAVVFEDSENGIRAAHNGNIPVIWIPDMKDNDPDVVSLCAAEADDGFCAVKLIGRLFPDK
;
A
#
# COMPACT_ATOMS: atom_id res chain seq x y z
N MET A 1 21.71 24.86 -5.65
CA MET A 1 21.23 23.56 -5.16
C MET A 1 21.25 22.63 -6.37
N ALA A 2 21.90 21.47 -6.30
CA ALA A 2 21.94 20.57 -7.45
C ALA A 2 20.50 20.11 -7.74
N GLU A 3 20.03 20.31 -8.98
CA GLU A 3 18.75 19.77 -9.44
C GLU A 3 18.77 18.25 -9.27
N GLN A 4 18.01 17.76 -8.29
CA GLN A 4 17.82 16.33 -8.02
C GLN A 4 16.94 15.74 -9.12
N SER A 5 17.54 14.87 -9.93
CA SER A 5 16.84 14.09 -10.95
C SER A 5 16.26 12.85 -10.29
N LEU A 6 14.95 12.68 -10.37
CA LEU A 6 14.26 11.48 -9.89
C LEU A 6 14.72 10.25 -10.70
N LYS A 7 15.18 9.21 -10.01
CA LYS A 7 15.67 7.96 -10.62
C LYS A 7 14.86 6.74 -10.21
N LEU A 8 14.18 6.80 -9.07
CA LEU A 8 13.43 5.69 -8.50
C LEU A 8 12.06 6.15 -7.98
N ALA A 9 11.01 5.43 -8.36
CA ALA A 9 9.71 5.49 -7.72
C ALA A 9 9.48 4.16 -6.98
N VAL A 10 9.20 4.22 -5.69
CA VAL A 10 8.89 3.06 -4.87
C VAL A 10 7.43 3.09 -4.49
N PHE A 11 6.71 2.00 -4.76
CA PHE A 11 5.28 1.88 -4.51
C PHE A 11 5.06 0.91 -3.37
N ASP A 12 4.22 1.27 -2.39
CA ASP A 12 3.53 0.23 -1.62
C ASP A 12 2.59 -0.60 -2.54
N MET A 13 2.01 -1.68 -2.03
CA MET A 13 1.13 -2.57 -2.79
C MET A 13 -0.31 -2.50 -2.31
N ASP A 14 -0.53 -2.73 -1.02
CA ASP A 14 -1.85 -2.96 -0.43
C ASP A 14 -2.48 -1.61 -0.07
N GLY A 15 -3.65 -1.29 -0.63
CA GLY A 15 -4.24 0.05 -0.47
C GLY A 15 -3.68 1.09 -1.45
N LEU A 16 -2.60 0.78 -2.19
CA LEU A 16 -1.97 1.67 -3.17
C LEU A 16 -1.99 1.15 -4.62
N ILE A 17 -1.30 0.06 -4.94
CA ILE A 17 -1.34 -0.53 -6.29
C ILE A 17 -2.68 -1.26 -6.46
N PHE A 18 -3.07 -1.99 -5.42
CA PHE A 18 -4.28 -2.80 -5.41
C PHE A 18 -5.28 -2.30 -4.36
N ASP A 19 -6.56 -2.34 -4.70
CA ASP A 19 -7.69 -2.05 -3.79
C ASP A 19 -7.98 -3.27 -2.89
N SER A 20 -6.93 -3.87 -2.33
CA SER A 20 -6.99 -5.11 -1.55
C SER A 20 -7.76 -4.96 -0.24
N GLU A 21 -7.69 -3.79 0.40
CA GLU A 21 -8.45 -3.48 1.61
C GLU A 21 -9.96 -3.45 1.36
N ARG A 22 -10.40 -2.79 0.28
CA ARG A 22 -11.82 -2.80 -0.12
C ARG A 22 -12.30 -4.20 -0.43
N MET A 23 -11.51 -4.97 -1.17
CA MET A 23 -11.82 -6.35 -1.50
C MET A 23 -11.92 -7.22 -0.24
N PHE A 24 -11.04 -7.04 0.74
CA PHE A 24 -11.12 -7.76 2.02
C PHE A 24 -12.37 -7.37 2.81
N MET A 25 -12.71 -6.08 2.88
CA MET A 25 -13.94 -5.60 3.51
C MET A 25 -15.17 -6.31 2.92
N GLU A 26 -15.27 -6.42 1.59
CA GLU A 26 -16.37 -7.11 0.93
C GLU A 26 -16.47 -8.59 1.33
N LYS A 27 -15.33 -9.28 1.48
CA LYS A 27 -15.33 -10.70 1.91
C LYS A 27 -15.73 -10.84 3.37
N LEU A 28 -15.27 -9.92 4.22
CA LEU A 28 -15.64 -9.89 5.62
C LEU A 28 -17.14 -9.61 5.79
N ASP A 29 -17.71 -8.67 5.04
CA ASP A 29 -19.15 -8.40 5.03
C ASP A 29 -19.97 -9.63 4.66
N ILE A 30 -19.58 -10.35 3.60
CA ILE A 30 -20.24 -11.61 3.19
C ILE A 30 -20.23 -12.65 4.31
N VAL A 31 -19.10 -12.84 4.98
CA VAL A 31 -18.96 -13.84 6.05
C VAL A 31 -19.72 -13.42 7.32
N MET A 32 -19.67 -12.14 7.67
CA MET A 32 -20.42 -11.57 8.79
C MET A 32 -21.93 -11.69 8.58
N ALA A 33 -22.43 -11.36 7.38
CA ALA A 33 -23.84 -11.46 7.04
C ALA A 33 -24.37 -12.89 7.18
N LYS A 34 -23.58 -13.90 6.76
CA LYS A 34 -23.92 -15.32 6.94
C LYS A 34 -23.99 -15.74 8.41
N ALA A 35 -23.23 -15.08 9.28
CA ALA A 35 -23.23 -15.30 10.72
C ALA A 35 -24.25 -14.44 11.48
N GLY A 36 -25.06 -13.63 10.78
CA GLY A 36 -26.08 -12.77 11.38
C GLY A 36 -25.59 -11.41 11.87
N TYR A 37 -24.38 -11.00 11.48
CA TYR A 37 -23.82 -9.68 11.78
C TYR A 37 -23.87 -8.77 10.56
N VAL A 38 -23.90 -7.45 10.78
CA VAL A 38 -23.84 -6.45 9.71
C VAL A 38 -22.53 -5.69 9.85
N LEU A 39 -21.65 -5.76 8.86
CA LEU A 39 -20.42 -4.96 8.90
C LEU A 39 -20.76 -3.51 8.58
N THR A 40 -20.33 -2.59 9.45
CA THR A 40 -20.42 -1.16 9.17
C THR A 40 -19.07 -0.63 8.71
N LEU A 41 -19.08 0.37 7.82
CA LEU A 41 -17.86 1.03 7.37
C LEU A 41 -17.07 1.59 8.57
N GLU A 42 -17.74 2.23 9.52
CA GLU A 42 -17.13 2.73 10.76
C GLU A 42 -16.33 1.64 11.49
N SER A 43 -16.96 0.50 11.78
CA SER A 43 -16.28 -0.61 12.47
C SER A 43 -15.12 -1.19 11.67
N TYR A 44 -15.19 -1.19 10.34
CA TYR A 44 -14.11 -1.68 9.48
C TYR A 44 -12.91 -0.72 9.44
N LEU A 45 -13.17 0.58 9.33
CA LEU A 45 -12.13 1.61 9.33
C LEU A 45 -11.32 1.64 10.63
N GLU A 46 -11.93 1.29 11.76
CA GLU A 46 -11.19 1.12 13.03
C GLU A 46 -10.20 -0.05 13.00
N LEU A 47 -10.36 -1.05 12.11
CA LEU A 47 -9.45 -2.20 12.01
C LEU A 47 -8.17 -1.90 11.23
N LEU A 48 -8.23 -0.92 10.33
CA LEU A 48 -7.14 -0.65 9.40
C LEU A 48 -5.86 -0.20 10.13
N GLY A 49 -4.75 -0.89 9.83
CA GLY A 49 -3.45 -0.67 10.45
C GLY A 49 -3.27 -1.27 11.84
N MET A 50 -4.25 -2.02 12.36
CA MET A 50 -4.17 -2.71 13.64
C MET A 50 -3.65 -4.15 13.51
N ASN A 51 -3.09 -4.69 14.61
CA ASN A 51 -2.79 -6.12 14.71
C ASN A 51 -4.06 -6.95 15.02
N GLU A 52 -4.00 -8.25 14.75
CA GLU A 52 -5.12 -9.20 14.93
C GLU A 52 -5.81 -9.08 16.29
N ASP A 53 -5.03 -9.02 17.38
CA ASP A 53 -5.56 -8.96 18.74
C ASP A 53 -6.32 -7.66 19.00
N SER A 54 -5.89 -6.57 18.37
CA SER A 54 -6.53 -5.26 18.48
C SER A 54 -7.80 -5.20 17.64
N CYS A 55 -7.78 -5.75 16.42
CA CYS A 55 -8.98 -5.92 15.61
C CYS A 55 -10.04 -6.76 16.34
N GLU A 56 -9.64 -7.86 16.99
CA GLU A 56 -10.56 -8.69 17.78
C GLU A 56 -11.24 -7.89 18.90
N ARG A 57 -10.47 -7.08 19.64
CA ARG A 57 -11.02 -6.24 20.71
C ARG A 57 -12.00 -5.19 20.17
N VAL A 58 -11.67 -4.53 19.06
CA VAL A 58 -12.55 -3.55 18.41
C VAL A 58 -13.86 -4.23 17.97
N MET A 59 -13.78 -5.36 17.29
CA MET A 59 -14.99 -6.04 16.81
C MET A 59 -15.86 -6.56 17.96
N LYS A 60 -15.27 -7.04 19.06
CA LYS A 60 -16.03 -7.40 20.27
C LYS A 60 -16.72 -6.20 20.93
N LYS A 61 -16.09 -5.02 20.90
CA LYS A 61 -16.72 -3.77 21.37
C LYS A 61 -17.95 -3.40 20.53
N HIS A 62 -17.93 -3.64 19.22
CA HIS A 62 -19.07 -3.33 18.34
C HIS A 62 -20.18 -4.40 18.37
N TYR A 63 -19.81 -5.68 18.42
CA TYR A 63 -20.74 -6.80 18.18
C TYR A 63 -20.96 -7.72 19.40
N GLY A 64 -20.30 -7.44 20.53
CA GLY A 64 -20.40 -8.19 21.78
C GLY A 64 -19.20 -9.11 22.06
N GLU A 65 -18.99 -9.46 23.33
CA GLU A 65 -17.84 -10.28 23.78
C GLU A 65 -17.78 -11.68 23.13
N ASP A 66 -18.94 -12.23 22.78
CA ASP A 66 -19.05 -13.54 22.12
C ASP A 66 -18.81 -13.47 20.59
N TYR A 67 -18.51 -12.29 20.04
CA TYR A 67 -18.27 -12.12 18.60
C TYR A 67 -17.05 -12.96 18.14
N PRO A 68 -17.23 -13.89 17.18
CA PRO A 68 -16.20 -14.85 16.80
C PRO A 68 -15.24 -14.27 15.74
N TYR A 69 -14.59 -13.14 16.04
CA TYR A 69 -13.77 -12.38 15.09
C TYR A 69 -12.79 -13.25 14.30
N ARG A 70 -11.97 -14.06 14.97
CA ARG A 70 -10.94 -14.87 14.30
C ARG A 70 -11.53 -15.85 13.30
N THR A 71 -12.61 -16.53 13.68
CA THR A 71 -13.29 -17.47 12.78
C THR A 71 -13.85 -16.78 11.54
N LEU A 72 -14.46 -15.60 11.70
CA LEU A 72 -15.02 -14.85 10.57
C LEU A 72 -13.92 -14.21 9.71
N SER A 73 -12.89 -13.67 10.34
CA SER A 73 -11.70 -13.11 9.68
C SER A 73 -10.96 -14.18 8.87
N ASP A 74 -10.74 -15.37 9.42
CA ASP A 74 -10.10 -16.49 8.71
C ASP A 74 -10.94 -16.97 7.52
N ALA A 75 -12.26 -17.08 7.69
CA ALA A 75 -13.16 -17.41 6.57
C ALA A 75 -13.17 -16.31 5.49
N ALA A 76 -13.11 -15.03 5.87
CA ALA A 76 -12.98 -13.93 4.94
C ALA A 76 -11.65 -13.97 4.19
N ARG A 77 -10.54 -14.30 4.88
CA ARG A 77 -9.23 -14.52 4.26
C ARG A 77 -9.23 -15.66 3.27
N THR A 78 -9.93 -16.76 3.56
CA THR A 78 -10.10 -17.85 2.60
C THR A 78 -10.79 -17.36 1.33
N LEU A 79 -11.92 -16.65 1.46
CA LEU A 79 -12.63 -16.09 0.30
C LEU A 79 -11.80 -15.06 -0.46
N PHE A 80 -11.04 -14.23 0.25
CA PHE A 80 -10.14 -13.25 -0.34
C PHE A 80 -9.06 -13.93 -1.18
N ASN A 81 -8.37 -14.93 -0.61
CA ASN A 81 -7.32 -15.66 -1.31
C ASN A 81 -7.87 -16.41 -2.53
N GLU A 82 -9.02 -17.08 -2.41
CA GLU A 82 -9.67 -17.76 -3.54
C GLU A 82 -10.02 -16.81 -4.69
N ASP A 83 -10.54 -15.62 -4.35
CA ASP A 83 -10.93 -14.63 -5.35
C ASP A 83 -9.70 -13.94 -5.96
N ALA A 84 -8.68 -13.63 -5.15
CA ALA A 84 -7.42 -13.05 -5.60
C ALA A 84 -6.64 -14.01 -6.53
N GLU A 85 -6.65 -15.31 -6.24
CA GLU A 85 -6.04 -16.32 -7.12
C GLU A 85 -6.80 -16.49 -8.44
N LYS A 86 -8.14 -16.40 -8.40
CA LYS A 86 -8.97 -16.62 -9.58
C LYS A 86 -9.04 -15.40 -10.49
N ASN A 87 -9.16 -14.21 -9.91
CA ASN A 87 -9.50 -12.98 -10.62
C ASN A 87 -8.41 -11.90 -10.50
N GLY A 88 -7.35 -12.12 -9.72
CA GLY A 88 -6.37 -11.10 -9.38
C GLY A 88 -6.89 -10.10 -8.33
N LEU A 89 -6.06 -9.13 -7.99
CA LEU A 89 -6.45 -8.02 -7.13
C LEU A 89 -6.89 -6.81 -7.99
N PRO A 90 -7.96 -6.08 -7.61
CA PRO A 90 -8.38 -4.89 -8.33
C PRO A 90 -7.27 -3.83 -8.32
N VAL A 91 -6.88 -3.30 -9.48
CA VAL A 91 -5.86 -2.25 -9.58
C VAL A 91 -6.48 -0.88 -9.27
N LYS A 92 -5.82 -0.08 -8.44
CA LYS A 92 -6.30 1.27 -8.12
C LYS A 92 -6.20 2.21 -9.31
N ARG A 93 -7.10 3.18 -9.29
CA ARG A 93 -7.29 4.16 -10.36
C ARG A 93 -6.01 4.98 -10.61
N GLY A 94 -5.58 5.05 -11.87
CA GLY A 94 -4.44 5.86 -12.29
C GLY A 94 -3.06 5.22 -12.08
N ILE A 95 -2.97 4.05 -11.44
CA ILE A 95 -1.69 3.37 -11.20
C ILE A 95 -1.00 2.93 -12.50
N PRO A 96 -1.69 2.29 -13.48
CA PRO A 96 -1.07 1.96 -14.75
C PRO A 96 -0.53 3.19 -15.48
N GLU A 97 -1.26 4.30 -15.48
CA GLU A 97 -0.87 5.55 -16.13
C GLU A 97 0.32 6.22 -15.44
N LEU A 98 0.38 6.15 -14.10
CA LEU A 98 1.53 6.61 -13.33
C LEU A 98 2.78 5.79 -13.65
N LEU A 99 2.66 4.45 -13.72
CA LEU A 99 3.76 3.56 -14.07
C LEU A 99 4.25 3.81 -15.50
N GLU A 100 3.34 3.98 -16.47
CA GLU A 100 3.68 4.32 -17.86
C GLU A 100 4.39 5.67 -17.96
N TYR A 101 3.90 6.67 -17.24
CA TYR A 101 4.51 8.00 -17.22
C TYR A 101 5.93 7.96 -16.65
N LEU A 102 6.15 7.28 -15.53
CA LEU A 102 7.47 7.14 -14.92
C LEU A 102 8.44 6.36 -15.81
N ASN A 103 7.98 5.25 -16.40
CA ASN A 103 8.78 4.46 -17.33
C ASN A 103 9.16 5.26 -18.58
N GLY A 104 8.24 6.07 -19.13
CA GLY A 104 8.51 6.98 -20.25
C GLY A 104 9.57 8.04 -19.94
N ARG A 105 9.78 8.37 -18.67
CA ARG A 105 10.84 9.28 -18.18
C ARG A 105 12.13 8.56 -17.80
N GLY A 106 12.20 7.24 -17.96
CA GLY A 106 13.35 6.44 -17.57
C GLY A 106 13.52 6.29 -16.05
N VAL A 107 12.48 6.57 -15.27
CA VAL A 107 12.47 6.37 -13.82
C VAL A 107 12.21 4.89 -13.53
N LYS A 108 13.10 4.24 -12.77
CA LYS A 108 12.87 2.85 -12.34
C LYS A 108 11.70 2.81 -11.36
N CYS A 109 10.84 1.81 -11.47
CA CYS A 109 9.81 1.56 -10.47
C CYS A 109 10.16 0.34 -9.63
N ALA A 110 9.88 0.39 -8.33
CA ALA A 110 10.03 -0.73 -7.41
C ALA A 110 8.76 -0.90 -6.57
N VAL A 111 8.48 -2.13 -6.12
CA VAL A 111 7.47 -2.37 -5.08
C VAL A 111 8.16 -2.62 -3.75
N ALA A 112 7.61 -2.06 -2.67
CA ALA A 112 8.05 -2.27 -1.29
C ALA A 112 6.83 -2.48 -0.38
N SER A 113 6.48 -3.74 -0.12
CA SER A 113 5.28 -4.13 0.65
C SER A 113 5.64 -5.00 1.86
N SER A 114 4.86 -4.90 2.94
CA SER A 114 4.96 -5.81 4.08
C SER A 114 4.62 -7.26 3.72
N THR A 115 3.93 -7.48 2.60
CA THR A 115 3.65 -8.80 2.04
C THR A 115 4.94 -9.47 1.54
N ALA A 116 5.05 -10.80 1.69
CA ALA A 116 6.24 -11.53 1.25
C ALA A 116 6.44 -11.43 -0.27
N ALA A 117 7.70 -11.29 -0.71
CA ALA A 117 8.04 -10.91 -2.09
C ALA A 117 7.46 -11.86 -3.16
N LYS A 118 7.33 -13.15 -2.83
CA LYS A 118 6.73 -14.14 -3.74
C LYS A 118 5.26 -13.84 -4.06
N TYR A 119 4.47 -13.37 -3.09
CA TYR A 119 3.06 -13.04 -3.30
C TYR A 119 2.90 -11.71 -4.03
N VAL A 120 3.75 -10.73 -3.70
CA VAL A 120 3.80 -9.46 -4.43
C VAL A 120 4.03 -9.71 -5.93
N LYS A 121 5.04 -10.51 -6.29
CA LYS A 121 5.32 -10.86 -7.69
C LYS A 121 4.15 -11.56 -8.36
N HIS A 122 3.53 -12.53 -7.68
CA HIS A 122 2.38 -13.25 -8.19
C HIS A 122 1.20 -12.31 -8.54
N TYR A 123 0.84 -11.38 -7.65
CA TYR A 123 -0.25 -10.43 -7.93
C TYR A 123 0.09 -9.41 -9.03
N LEU A 124 1.36 -9.00 -9.13
CA LEU A 124 1.83 -8.16 -10.24
C LEU A 124 1.75 -8.89 -11.59
N GLU A 125 2.09 -10.18 -11.64
CA GLU A 125 1.99 -11.00 -12.85
C GLU A 125 0.53 -11.20 -13.26
N LEU A 126 -0.37 -11.51 -12.32
CA LEU A 126 -1.81 -11.66 -12.59
C LEU A 126 -2.45 -10.37 -13.15
N SER A 127 -1.97 -9.21 -12.71
CA SER A 127 -2.44 -7.90 -13.20
C SER A 127 -1.70 -7.39 -14.44
N GLY A 128 -0.64 -8.07 -14.89
CA GLY A 128 0.20 -7.65 -16.00
C GLY A 128 1.01 -6.36 -15.74
N LEU A 129 1.20 -6.02 -14.46
CA LEU A 129 1.96 -4.85 -14.00
C LEU A 129 3.43 -5.16 -13.70
N ASP A 130 3.79 -6.45 -13.58
CA ASP A 130 5.15 -6.94 -13.33
C ASP A 130 6.20 -6.29 -14.26
N LYS A 131 5.85 -6.11 -15.53
CA LYS A 131 6.70 -5.50 -16.57
C LYS A 131 7.18 -4.07 -16.24
N TYR A 132 6.51 -3.33 -15.36
CA TYR A 132 6.89 -1.97 -14.98
C TYR A 132 7.91 -1.94 -13.84
N PHE A 133 8.03 -3.02 -13.06
CA PHE A 133 8.82 -3.03 -11.84
C PHE A 133 10.20 -3.63 -12.05
N TYR A 134 11.22 -2.80 -11.80
CA TYR A 134 12.62 -3.20 -11.82
C TYR A 134 12.98 -4.15 -10.68
N THR A 135 12.36 -3.95 -9.50
CA THR A 135 12.59 -4.80 -8.34
C THR A 135 11.38 -4.84 -7.41
N VAL A 136 11.32 -5.90 -6.61
CA VAL A 136 10.30 -6.13 -5.59
C VAL A 136 11.00 -6.42 -4.27
N VAL A 137 10.62 -5.67 -3.24
CA VAL A 137 11.05 -5.88 -1.86
C VAL A 137 9.83 -6.27 -1.03
N GLY A 138 9.83 -7.50 -0.53
CA GLY A 138 8.81 -7.98 0.40
C GLY A 138 9.21 -7.81 1.86
N GLY A 139 8.24 -7.92 2.76
CA GLY A 139 8.48 -7.85 4.21
C GLY A 139 9.40 -8.95 4.73
N ASP A 140 9.48 -10.08 4.03
CA ASP A 140 10.40 -11.20 4.29
C ASP A 140 11.87 -10.89 3.94
N MET A 141 12.14 -9.74 3.33
CA MET A 141 13.49 -9.32 2.92
C MET A 141 14.12 -8.29 3.87
N VAL A 142 13.43 -7.89 4.94
CA VAL A 142 13.89 -6.87 5.89
C VAL A 142 13.80 -7.32 7.34
N GLN A 143 14.63 -6.74 8.21
CA GLN A 143 14.64 -7.08 9.63
C GLN A 143 13.54 -6.36 10.42
N LYS A 144 13.26 -5.09 10.06
CA LYS A 144 12.25 -4.27 10.72
C LYS A 144 11.18 -3.87 9.71
N SER A 145 9.92 -4.11 10.07
CA SER A 145 8.78 -3.64 9.29
C SER A 145 8.59 -2.12 9.44
N LYS A 146 7.77 -1.54 8.55
CA LYS A 146 7.25 -0.18 8.69
C LYS A 146 6.70 0.01 10.13
N PRO A 147 6.97 1.13 10.83
CA PRO A 147 7.50 2.41 10.34
C PRO A 147 9.03 2.52 10.29
N ALA A 148 9.78 1.42 10.42
CA ALA A 148 11.21 1.46 10.14
C ALA A 148 11.45 1.65 8.62
N PRO A 149 12.49 2.39 8.21
CA PRO A 149 12.73 2.73 6.81
C PRO A 149 13.33 1.58 5.98
N ASP A 150 13.68 0.46 6.62
CA ASP A 150 14.46 -0.66 6.08
C ASP A 150 13.98 -1.10 4.68
N ILE A 151 12.66 -1.21 4.48
CA ILE A 151 12.08 -1.70 3.22
C ILE A 151 12.28 -0.73 2.04
N PHE A 152 12.14 0.58 2.28
CA PHE A 152 12.35 1.59 1.24
C PHE A 152 13.84 1.82 0.98
N LEU A 153 14.68 1.76 2.02
CA LEU A 153 16.13 1.80 1.87
C LEU A 153 16.64 0.60 1.08
N LYS A 154 16.06 -0.59 1.30
CA LYS A 154 16.36 -1.79 0.53
C LYS A 154 15.97 -1.63 -0.95
N ALA A 155 14.82 -1.04 -1.23
CA ALA A 155 14.40 -0.74 -2.61
C ALA A 155 15.37 0.23 -3.31
N CYS A 156 15.85 1.25 -2.59
CA CYS A 156 16.89 2.18 -3.06
C CYS A 156 18.20 1.44 -3.37
N GLU A 157 18.70 0.64 -2.43
CA GLU A 157 19.92 -0.18 -2.57
C GLU A 157 19.86 -1.06 -3.82
N LEU A 158 18.80 -1.86 -3.97
CA LEU A 158 18.64 -2.78 -5.09
C LEU A 158 18.48 -2.08 -6.44
N SER A 159 17.96 -0.85 -6.44
CA SER A 159 17.77 -0.05 -7.65
C SER A 159 18.99 0.79 -8.03
N GLY A 160 19.98 0.89 -7.14
CA GLY A 160 21.16 1.75 -7.30
C GLY A 160 20.83 3.24 -7.25
N ALA A 161 19.81 3.63 -6.49
CA ALA A 161 19.40 5.02 -6.28
C ALA A 161 19.68 5.45 -4.84
N LYS A 162 19.97 6.73 -4.63
CA LYS A 162 20.03 7.31 -3.28
C LYS A 162 18.63 7.66 -2.79
N PRO A 163 18.40 7.75 -1.46
CA PRO A 163 17.13 8.21 -0.90
C PRO A 163 16.64 9.55 -1.48
N ASP A 164 17.56 10.47 -1.76
CA ASP A 164 17.27 11.79 -2.32
C ASP A 164 17.10 11.80 -3.85
N GLU A 165 17.21 10.64 -4.50
CA GLU A 165 16.91 10.40 -5.91
C GLU A 165 15.64 9.54 -6.08
N ALA A 166 14.93 9.27 -4.97
CA ALA A 166 13.76 8.41 -4.93
C ALA A 166 12.50 9.17 -4.47
N VAL A 167 11.33 8.63 -4.81
CA VAL A 167 10.04 9.02 -4.24
C VAL A 167 9.27 7.78 -3.84
N VAL A 168 8.59 7.80 -2.69
CA VAL A 168 7.68 6.76 -2.25
C VAL A 168 6.24 7.19 -2.53
N PHE A 169 5.43 6.27 -3.05
CA PHE A 169 3.98 6.37 -3.04
C PHE A 169 3.45 5.45 -1.95
N GLU A 170 2.56 5.96 -1.09
CA GLU A 170 2.06 5.25 0.09
C GLU A 170 0.66 5.73 0.45
N ASP A 171 -0.15 4.87 1.05
CA ASP A 171 -1.49 5.15 1.55
C ASP A 171 -1.54 5.18 3.09
N SER A 172 -0.64 4.46 3.77
CA SER A 172 -0.71 4.18 5.20
C SER A 172 0.19 5.06 6.08
N GLU A 173 -0.22 5.31 7.33
CA GLU A 173 0.62 6.08 8.28
C GLU A 173 1.98 5.44 8.54
N ASN A 174 2.03 4.11 8.68
CA ASN A 174 3.28 3.39 8.94
C ASN A 174 4.23 3.52 7.76
N GLY A 175 3.70 3.48 6.54
CA GLY A 175 4.43 3.73 5.31
C GLY A 175 4.99 5.13 5.20
N ILE A 176 4.15 6.14 5.42
CA ILE A 176 4.56 7.56 5.42
C ILE A 176 5.70 7.77 6.42
N ARG A 177 5.56 7.27 7.66
CA ARG A 177 6.61 7.36 8.68
C ARG A 177 7.89 6.64 8.25
N ALA A 178 7.79 5.47 7.63
CA ALA A 178 8.95 4.74 7.14
C ALA A 178 9.70 5.50 6.03
N ALA A 179 9.00 6.07 5.06
CA ALA A 179 9.62 6.87 4.01
C ALA A 179 10.29 8.13 4.57
N HIS A 180 9.59 8.86 5.43
CA HIS A 180 10.11 10.04 6.14
C HIS A 180 11.37 9.70 6.96
N ASN A 181 11.33 8.62 7.76
CA ASN A 181 12.47 8.15 8.55
C ASN A 181 13.68 7.74 7.68
N GLY A 182 13.43 7.36 6.42
CA GLY A 182 14.45 7.05 5.43
C GLY A 182 15.00 8.27 4.70
N ASN A 183 14.50 9.47 4.99
CA ASN A 183 14.74 10.71 4.22
C ASN A 183 14.39 10.55 2.74
N ILE A 184 13.31 9.82 2.43
CA ILE A 184 12.80 9.66 1.08
C ILE A 184 11.50 10.47 0.98
N PRO A 185 11.37 11.40 0.02
CA PRO A 185 10.12 12.09 -0.25
C PRO A 185 8.97 11.10 -0.42
N VAL A 186 7.84 11.34 0.25
CA VAL A 186 6.64 10.51 0.13
C VAL A 186 5.47 11.32 -0.43
N ILE A 187 4.79 10.75 -1.41
CA ILE A 187 3.52 11.24 -1.94
C ILE A 187 2.45 10.32 -1.36
N TRP A 188 1.58 10.89 -0.54
CA TRP A 188 0.45 10.16 0.02
C TRP A 188 -0.66 10.06 -1.01
N ILE A 189 -1.17 8.84 -1.22
CA ILE A 189 -2.37 8.56 -2.01
C ILE A 189 -3.38 7.88 -1.09
N PRO A 190 -4.43 8.58 -0.65
CA PRO A 190 -5.38 8.04 0.32
C PRO A 190 -6.07 6.76 -0.15
N ASP A 191 -6.34 5.85 0.79
CA ASP A 191 -7.21 4.70 0.59
C ASP A 191 -8.55 4.88 1.34
N MET A 192 -8.98 3.89 2.13
CA MET A 192 -10.29 3.88 2.78
C MET A 192 -10.34 4.79 4.02
N LYS A 193 -9.19 5.01 4.64
CA LYS A 193 -9.05 5.75 5.90
C LYS A 193 -8.12 6.94 5.70
N ASP A 194 -8.55 8.10 6.20
CA ASP A 194 -7.67 9.26 6.33
C ASP A 194 -6.63 9.03 7.43
N ASN A 195 -5.41 9.49 7.14
CA ASN A 195 -4.30 9.44 8.08
C ASN A 195 -4.34 10.62 9.04
N ASP A 196 -3.75 10.45 10.23
CA ASP A 196 -3.56 11.54 11.19
C ASP A 196 -2.89 12.76 10.52
N PRO A 197 -3.44 13.99 10.67
CA PRO A 197 -2.88 15.20 10.08
C PRO A 197 -1.40 15.44 10.40
N ASP A 198 -0.94 15.04 11.61
CA ASP A 198 0.47 15.15 11.98
C ASP A 198 1.34 14.20 11.15
N VAL A 199 0.81 13.05 10.75
CA VAL A 199 1.48 12.11 9.83
C VAL A 199 1.48 12.64 8.41
N VAL A 200 0.34 13.14 7.94
CA VAL A 200 0.22 13.74 6.60
C VAL A 200 1.17 14.92 6.43
N SER A 201 1.45 15.67 7.50
CA SER A 201 2.41 16.78 7.49
C SER A 201 3.86 16.36 7.16
N LEU A 202 4.17 15.06 7.24
CA LEU A 202 5.48 14.49 6.86
C LEU A 202 5.60 14.28 5.34
N CYS A 203 4.49 14.32 4.60
CA CYS A 203 4.45 14.06 3.18
C CYS A 203 4.98 15.24 2.36
N ALA A 204 5.65 14.94 1.25
CA ALA A 204 6.06 15.96 0.29
C ALA A 204 4.88 16.51 -0.51
N ALA A 205 3.87 15.66 -0.76
CA ALA A 205 2.60 16.03 -1.38
C ALA A 205 1.52 14.98 -1.10
N GLU A 206 0.29 15.32 -1.43
CA GLU A 206 -0.88 14.44 -1.43
C GLU A 206 -1.46 14.39 -2.86
N ALA A 207 -1.91 13.20 -3.28
CA ALA A 207 -2.58 13.00 -4.55
C ALA A 207 -3.82 12.11 -4.36
N ASP A 208 -4.98 12.54 -4.88
CA ASP A 208 -6.22 11.76 -4.74
C ASP A 208 -6.17 10.38 -5.40
N ASP A 209 -5.37 10.24 -6.47
CA ASP A 209 -5.21 9.00 -7.24
C ASP A 209 -3.92 9.05 -8.09
N GLY A 210 -3.65 7.97 -8.85
CA GLY A 210 -2.49 7.90 -9.73
C GLY A 210 -2.46 8.97 -10.83
N PHE A 211 -3.61 9.47 -11.30
CA PHE A 211 -3.64 10.55 -12.29
C PHE A 211 -3.22 11.88 -11.69
N CYS A 212 -3.63 12.16 -10.45
CA CYS A 212 -3.16 13.32 -9.70
C CYS A 212 -1.66 13.22 -9.41
N ALA A 213 -1.17 12.02 -9.05
CA ALA A 213 0.25 11.77 -8.84
C ALA A 213 1.11 12.06 -10.08
N VAL A 214 0.66 11.69 -11.29
CA VAL A 214 1.34 12.05 -12.55
C VAL A 214 1.57 13.57 -12.67
N LYS A 215 0.53 14.37 -12.35
CA LYS A 215 0.61 15.84 -12.44
C LYS A 215 1.57 16.42 -11.39
N LEU A 216 1.69 15.80 -10.23
CA LEU A 216 2.57 16.22 -9.15
C LEU A 216 4.04 15.91 -9.46
N ILE A 217 4.32 14.70 -9.97
CA ILE A 217 5.69 14.28 -10.26
C ILE A 217 6.38 15.22 -11.25
N GLY A 218 5.68 15.68 -12.29
CA GLY A 218 6.24 16.67 -13.22
C GLY A 218 6.58 18.03 -12.59
N ARG A 219 5.92 18.40 -11.48
CA ARG A 219 6.16 19.66 -10.74
C ARG A 219 7.24 19.52 -9.68
N LEU A 220 7.22 18.41 -8.94
CA LEU A 220 8.16 18.14 -7.84
C LEU A 220 9.54 17.73 -8.37
N PHE A 221 9.57 17.00 -9.49
CA PHE A 221 10.78 16.49 -10.12
C PHE A 221 10.76 16.83 -11.61
N PRO A 222 11.03 18.08 -12.00
CA PRO A 222 11.05 18.48 -13.41
C PRO A 222 12.17 17.76 -14.17
N ASP A 223 11.94 17.48 -15.46
CA ASP A 223 13.00 17.04 -16.37
C ASP A 223 14.02 18.17 -16.57
N LYS A 224 15.29 17.81 -16.76
CA LYS A 224 16.37 18.77 -17.08
C LYS A 224 16.25 19.29 -18.50
#